data_AF-A0A7Y7IDF5-F1
#
_entry.id   AF-A0A7Y7IDF5-F1
#
_cell.length_a   1.000
_cell.length_b   1.000
_cell.length_c   1.000
_cell.angle_alpha   90.00
_cell.angle_beta   90.00
_cell.angle_gamma   90.00
#
_symmetry.space_group_name_H-M   'P 1'
#
loop_
_entity.id
_entity.type
_entity.pdbx_description
1 polymer ?
#
loop_
_entity_poly.entity_id
_entity_poly.type
_entity_poly.pdbx_seq_one_letter_code
_entity_poly.pdbx_strand_id
1 'polypeptide(L)' 'MEINTLRAAGIFSRQVREIRELLPRYEQDNLFDSSKFKRRFPEFKVTTYREGLDLIRRASMGK' A
#
# COMPACT_ATOMS: atom_id res chain seq x y z
N MET A 1 -19.82 9.97 4.04
CA MET A 1 -19.03 11.22 4.01
C MET A 1 -18.98 11.66 2.56
N GLU A 2 -19.60 12.79 2.21
CA GLU A 2 -19.72 13.21 0.81
C GLU A 2 -18.37 13.69 0.26
N ILE A 3 -18.08 13.33 -0.99
CA ILE A 3 -16.87 13.76 -1.72
C ILE A 3 -16.75 15.29 -1.77
N ASN A 4 -17.88 16.01 -1.73
CA ASN A 4 -17.93 17.46 -1.68
C ASN A 4 -17.35 18.05 -0.39
N THR A 5 -17.53 17.38 0.76
CA THR A 5 -16.96 17.82 2.04
C THR A 5 -15.43 17.71 2.05
N LEU A 6 -14.89 16.63 1.47
CA LEU A 6 -13.44 16.45 1.32
C LEU A 6 -12.82 17.41 0.31
N ARG A 7 -13.58 17.83 -0.72
CA ARG A 7 -13.14 18.87 -1.66
C ARG A 7 -12.91 20.21 -0.97
N ALA A 8 -13.87 20.68 -0.17
CA ALA A 8 -13.74 21.92 0.58
C ALA A 8 -12.63 21.83 1.64
N ALA A 9 -12.58 20.75 2.43
CA ALA A 9 -11.58 20.58 3.47
C ALA A 9 -10.13 20.46 2.92
N GLY A 10 -9.95 19.89 1.72
CA GLY A 10 -8.64 19.81 1.05
C GLY A 10 -8.07 21.15 0.56
N ILE A 11 -8.87 22.22 0.53
CA ILE A 11 -8.39 23.58 0.27
C ILE A 11 -7.67 24.15 1.50
N PHE A 12 -8.11 23.76 2.70
CA PHE A 12 -7.61 24.29 3.98
C PHE A 12 -6.63 23.34 4.69
N SER A 13 -6.62 22.05 4.36
CA SER A 13 -5.71 21.05 4.91
C SER A 13 -5.00 20.24 3.83
N ARG A 14 -3.67 20.29 3.87
CA ARG A 14 -2.80 19.48 3.01
C ARG A 14 -3.01 17.98 3.23
N GLN A 15 -3.18 17.53 4.48
CA GLN A 15 -3.41 16.12 4.78
C GLN A 15 -4.72 15.61 4.15
N VAL A 16 -5.78 16.41 4.20
CA VAL A 16 -7.06 16.04 3.59
C VAL A 16 -6.96 15.96 2.07
N ARG A 17 -6.17 16.84 1.45
CA ARG A 17 -5.90 16.79 0.01
C ARG A 17 -5.19 15.50 -0.40
N GLU A 18 -4.16 15.09 0.35
CA GLU A 18 -3.40 13.85 0.10
C GLU A 18 -4.29 12.61 0.27
N ILE A 19 -5.12 12.55 1.31
CA ILE A 19 -6.09 11.46 1.49
C ILE A 19 -7.07 11.40 0.33
N ARG A 20 -7.56 12.56 -0.16
CA ARG A 20 -8.49 12.62 -1.31
C ARG A 20 -7.87 12.09 -2.60
N GLU A 21 -6.55 12.19 -2.77
CA GLU A 21 -5.85 11.61 -3.93
C GLU A 21 -5.75 10.07 -3.85
N LEU A 22 -5.78 9.51 -2.64
CA LEU A 22 -5.75 8.07 -2.41
C LEU A 22 -7.13 7.42 -2.50
N LEU A 23 -8.20 8.13 -2.12
CA LEU A 23 -9.57 7.60 -2.07
C LEU A 23 -10.09 7.00 -3.40
N PRO A 24 -9.82 7.58 -4.59
CA PRO A 24 -10.23 6.98 -5.86
C PRO A 24 -9.68 5.56 -6.08
N ARG A 25 -8.55 5.21 -5.45
CA ARG A 25 -7.98 3.85 -5.52
C ARG A 25 -8.77 2.83 -4.68
N TYR A 26 -9.56 3.29 -3.70
CA TYR A 26 -10.37 2.44 -2.84
C TYR A 26 -11.84 2.35 -3.30
N GLU A 27 -12.25 3.18 -4.26
CA GLU A 27 -13.56 3.06 -4.93
C GLU A 27 -13.64 1.86 -5.88
N GLN A 28 -12.48 1.26 -6.19
CA GLN A 28 -12.36 0.08 -7.03
C GLN A 28 -11.89 -1.11 -6.18
N ASP A 29 -12.31 -2.31 -6.57
CA ASP A 29 -11.86 -3.53 -5.92
C ASP A 29 -10.35 -3.73 -6.14
N ASN A 30 -9.58 -3.61 -5.07
CA ASN A 30 -8.15 -3.88 -5.08
C ASN A 30 -7.90 -5.39 -5.09
N LEU A 31 -8.04 -6.00 -6.28
CA LEU A 31 -7.74 -7.41 -6.49
C LEU A 31 -6.24 -7.62 -6.66
N PHE A 32 -5.61 -8.22 -5.65
CA PHE A 32 -4.21 -8.60 -5.74
C PHE A 32 -4.05 -9.90 -6.56
N ASP A 33 -3.62 -9.77 -7.81
CA ASP A 33 -3.23 -10.90 -8.65
C ASP A 33 -1.70 -11.06 -8.70
N SER A 34 -1.21 -12.12 -8.05
CA SER A 34 0.22 -12.46 -8.05
C SER A 34 0.71 -13.18 -9.32
N SER A 35 -0.18 -13.57 -10.24
CA SER A 35 0.14 -14.39 -11.41
C SER A 35 1.18 -13.73 -12.32
N LYS A 36 1.04 -12.42 -12.59
CA LYS A 36 1.97 -11.65 -13.43
C LYS A 36 3.36 -11.58 -12.82
N PHE A 37 3.43 -11.41 -11.49
CA PHE A 37 4.69 -11.36 -10.77
C PHE A 37 5.39 -12.72 -10.80
N LYS A 38 4.68 -13.80 -10.43
CA LYS A 38 5.22 -15.17 -10.42
C LYS A 38 5.69 -15.61 -11.82
N ARG A 39 4.96 -15.22 -12.87
CA ARG A 39 5.37 -15.49 -14.26
C ARG A 39 6.64 -14.73 -14.65
N ARG A 40 6.77 -13.48 -14.22
CA ARG A 40 7.96 -12.66 -14.53
C ARG A 40 9.18 -13.08 -13.72
N PHE A 41 8.99 -13.58 -12.50
CA PHE A 41 10.05 -13.91 -11.57
C PHE A 41 9.87 -15.34 -11.02
N PRO A 42 10.04 -16.38 -11.85
CA PRO A 42 9.82 -17.76 -11.43
C PRO A 42 10.80 -18.20 -10.33
N GLU A 43 12.01 -17.67 -10.32
CA GLU A 43 13.04 -17.98 -9.32
C GLU A 43 12.88 -17.20 -8.01
N PHE A 44 11.85 -16.36 -7.89
CA PHE A 44 11.60 -15.60 -6.68
C PHE A 44 11.22 -16.55 -5.54
N LYS A 45 12.09 -16.67 -4.54
CA LYS A 45 11.82 -17.45 -3.34
C LYS A 45 10.76 -16.77 -2.50
N VAL A 46 9.61 -17.44 -2.33
CA VAL A 46 8.55 -16.97 -1.45
C VAL A 46 9.04 -17.02 -0.01
N THR A 47 9.13 -15.87 0.62
CA THR A 47 9.47 -15.74 2.04
C THR A 47 8.25 -16.06 2.89
N THR A 48 8.39 -16.97 3.86
CA THR A 48 7.32 -17.23 4.82
C THR A 48 7.15 -16.05 5.76
N TYR A 49 5.98 -15.95 6.39
CA TYR A 49 5.68 -14.86 7.32
C TYR A 49 6.74 -14.73 8.43
N ARG A 50 7.14 -15.85 9.05
CA ARG A 50 8.12 -15.87 10.14
C ARG A 50 9.51 -15.43 9.67
N GLU A 51 9.98 -15.98 8.55
CA GLU A 51 11.26 -15.59 7.95
C GLU A 51 11.30 -14.10 7.60
N GLY A 52 10.18 -13.57 7.08
CA GLY A 52 10.03 -12.17 6.76
C GLY A 52 10.17 -11.27 7.99
N LEU A 53 9.49 -11.61 9.09
CA LEU A 53 9.61 -10.88 10.35
C LEU A 53 11.03 -10.93 10.91
N ASP A 54 11.68 -12.09 10.88
CA ASP A 54 13.04 -12.24 11.38
C ASP A 54 14.07 -11.46 10.54
N LEU A 55 13.85 -11.36 9.22
CA LEU A 55 14.66 -10.53 8.33
C LEU A 55 14.53 -9.04 8.67
N ILE A 56 13.29 -8.55 8.83
CA ILE A 56 13.02 -7.15 9.20
C ILE A 56 13.65 -6.84 10.56
N ARG A 57 13.42 -7.71 11.56
CA ARG A 57 13.98 -7.55 12.90
C ARG A 57 15.51 -7.43 12.87
N ARG A 58 16.20 -8.31 12.13
CA ARG A 58 17.66 -8.26 11.98
C ARG A 58 18.13 -6.98 11.29
N ALA A 59 17.47 -6.59 10.20
CA ALA A 59 17.80 -5.37 9.47
C ALA A 59 17.64 -4.11 10.35
N SER A 60 16.65 -4.09 11.24
CA SER A 60 16.44 -2.98 12.18
C SER A 60 17.47 -2.88 13.30
N MET A 61 18.14 -3.98 13.68
CA MET A 61 19.17 -3.97 14.73
C MET A 61 20.57 -3.59 14.21
N GLY A 62 20.77 -3.56 12.88
CA GLY A 62 22.01 -3.11 12.25
C GLY A 62 22.06 -1.63 11.90
N LYS A 63 21.10 -0.84 12.41
CA LYS A 63 21.02 0.62 12.27
C LYS A 63 21.36 1.31 13.59
#